data_AF-A5CY69-F1
#
_entry.id   AF-A5CY69-F1
#
_cell.length_a   1.000
_cell.length_b   1.000
_cell.length_c   1.000
_cell.angle_alpha   90.00
_cell.angle_beta   90.00
_cell.angle_gamma   90.00
#
_symmetry.space_group_name_H-M   'P 1'
#
loop_
_entity.id
_entity.type
_entity.pdbx_description
1 polymer ?
#
loop_
_entity_poly.entity_id
_entity_poly.type
_entity_poly.pdbx_seq_one_letter_code
_entity_poly.pdbx_strand_id
1 'polypeptide(L)'
;MPFIPKFPTRTDKARGYVEDCLRLNVERFSRKTMALFPGEMCKLIWCPPAPWKLPEFSLLAAVDEKFVLLKFPDDRSQVISFVYVPGGHNSRRRFFLCPRCRKNCRTLWLPGPDGVFACRKCHGLAYWDWRQPGWKRTPHKLPGAILRNFLRRAQLLD
;
A
#
# COMPACT_ATOMS: atom_id res chain seq x y z
N MET A 1 -3.87 -11.25 -29.08
CA MET A 1 -3.80 -9.82 -28.68
C MET A 1 -3.98 -9.73 -27.18
N PRO A 2 -3.09 -9.09 -26.40
CA PRO A 2 -3.30 -8.96 -24.96
C PRO A 2 -4.49 -8.04 -24.68
N PHE A 3 -5.44 -8.53 -23.89
CA PHE A 3 -6.56 -7.75 -23.38
C PHE A 3 -6.00 -6.65 -22.45
N ILE A 4 -5.96 -5.42 -22.93
CA ILE A 4 -5.66 -4.24 -22.11
C ILE A 4 -7.01 -3.71 -21.62
N PRO A 5 -7.43 -3.97 -20.37
CA PRO A 5 -8.68 -3.45 -19.86
C PRO A 5 -8.66 -1.91 -19.94
N LYS A 6 -9.62 -1.35 -20.68
CA LYS A 6 -9.86 0.09 -20.71
C LYS A 6 -10.43 0.49 -19.34
N PHE A 7 -9.56 1.01 -18.48
CA PHE A 7 -9.97 1.49 -17.17
C PHE A 7 -10.74 2.82 -17.31
N PRO A 8 -11.81 3.03 -16.52
CA PRO A 8 -12.56 4.27 -16.56
C PRO A 8 -11.64 5.46 -16.30
N THR A 9 -11.69 6.43 -17.20
CA THR A 9 -10.94 7.68 -17.09
C THR A 9 -11.47 8.50 -15.92
N ARG A 10 -10.56 9.28 -15.35
CA ARG A 10 -10.67 10.10 -14.15
C ARG A 10 -11.81 11.14 -14.26
N THR A 11 -13.04 10.75 -13.98
CA THR A 11 -14.19 11.66 -13.84
C THR A 11 -14.84 11.43 -12.46
N ASP A 12 -14.55 12.36 -11.54
CA ASP A 12 -15.38 12.83 -10.41
C ASP A 12 -16.17 11.82 -9.55
N LYS A 13 -15.68 10.59 -9.40
CA LYS A 13 -16.20 9.66 -8.38
C LYS A 13 -15.71 10.09 -6.99
N ALA A 14 -16.63 10.12 -6.03
CA ALA A 14 -16.37 10.38 -4.62
C ALA A 14 -15.04 9.74 -4.18
N ARG A 15 -14.10 10.55 -3.70
CA ARG A 15 -12.80 10.06 -3.22
C ARG A 15 -13.05 9.15 -2.02
N GLY A 16 -13.01 7.83 -2.24
CA GLY A 16 -12.98 6.86 -1.15
C GLY A 16 -11.72 7.04 -0.29
N TYR A 17 -11.73 6.50 0.92
CA TYR A 17 -10.60 6.59 1.82
C TYR A 17 -9.78 5.31 1.81
N VAL A 18 -8.47 5.42 2.04
CA VAL A 18 -7.60 4.24 2.13
C VAL A 18 -7.93 3.37 3.33
N GLU A 19 -8.55 3.96 4.35
CA GLU A 19 -9.03 3.31 5.56
C GLU A 19 -10.17 2.33 5.26
N ASP A 20 -11.04 2.67 4.31
CA ASP A 20 -12.16 1.85 3.85
C ASP A 20 -11.73 0.76 2.84
N CYS A 21 -10.48 0.76 2.39
CA CYS A 21 -10.00 -0.15 1.35
C CYS A 21 -9.28 -1.37 1.93
N LEU A 22 -9.40 -2.50 1.22
CA LEU A 22 -8.54 -3.66 1.40
C LEU A 22 -7.10 -3.31 1.01
N ARG A 23 -6.11 -3.62 1.85
CA ARG A 23 -4.70 -3.21 1.67
C ARG A 23 -3.77 -4.40 1.55
N LEU A 24 -3.06 -4.46 0.44
CA LEU A 24 -1.97 -5.41 0.24
C LEU A 24 -0.65 -4.71 0.53
N ASN A 25 0.08 -5.12 1.58
CA ASN A 25 1.38 -4.55 1.94
C ASN A 25 2.50 -5.52 1.57
N VAL A 26 3.52 -5.02 0.86
CA VAL A 26 4.68 -5.80 0.40
C VAL A 26 5.46 -6.42 1.55
N GLU A 27 5.44 -5.79 2.73
CA GLU A 27 6.13 -6.27 3.92
C GLU A 27 5.51 -7.56 4.48
N ARG A 28 4.20 -7.80 4.26
CA ARG A 28 3.57 -9.09 4.61
C ARG A 28 4.11 -10.26 3.79
N PHE A 29 4.66 -9.98 2.61
CA PHE A 29 5.30 -10.96 1.74
C PHE A 29 6.81 -11.03 1.95
N SER A 30 7.36 -10.30 2.94
CA SER A 30 8.78 -10.32 3.28
C SER A 30 9.05 -11.32 4.41
N ARG A 31 10.26 -11.91 4.39
CA ARG A 31 10.75 -13.12 5.09
C ARG A 31 10.39 -13.34 6.57
N LYS A 32 9.77 -12.38 7.28
CA LYS A 32 9.54 -12.46 8.74
C LYS A 32 8.11 -12.75 9.19
N THR A 33 7.08 -12.61 8.34
CA THR A 33 5.68 -12.71 8.81
C THR A 33 4.83 -13.75 8.07
N MET A 34 5.13 -14.03 6.81
CA MET A 34 4.60 -15.18 6.08
C MET A 34 5.75 -15.68 5.21
N ALA A 35 6.40 -16.77 5.63
CA ALA A 35 7.24 -17.53 4.72
C ALA A 35 6.27 -18.12 3.69
N LEU A 36 6.07 -17.39 2.60
CA LEU A 36 5.47 -17.92 1.39
C LEU A 36 6.65 -18.27 0.50
N PHE A 37 7.06 -19.53 0.56
CA PHE A 37 7.98 -20.08 -0.41
C PHE A 37 7.34 -20.00 -1.81
N PRO A 38 8.15 -19.88 -2.88
CA PRO A 38 7.62 -19.99 -4.24
C PRO A 38 6.71 -21.22 -4.38
N GLY A 39 5.47 -21.00 -4.81
CA GLY A 39 4.45 -22.06 -4.94
C GLY A 39 3.52 -22.24 -3.74
N GLU A 40 3.75 -21.57 -2.62
CA GLU A 40 2.83 -21.60 -1.49
C GLU A 40 1.62 -20.69 -1.70
N MET A 41 0.46 -21.18 -1.26
CA MET A 41 -0.80 -20.45 -1.26
C MET A 41 -1.14 -20.00 0.16
N CYS A 42 -1.45 -18.71 0.35
CA CYS A 42 -2.11 -18.26 1.57
C CYS A 42 -3.51 -17.73 1.32
N LYS A 43 -4.36 -17.90 2.33
CA LYS A 43 -5.65 -17.22 2.42
C LYS A 43 -5.45 -15.88 3.13
N LEU A 44 -5.62 -14.78 2.42
CA LEU A 44 -5.66 -13.45 3.02
C LEU A 44 -7.10 -13.19 3.46
N ILE A 45 -7.33 -13.25 4.78
CA ILE A 45 -8.64 -12.94 5.38
C ILE A 45 -8.67 -11.47 5.74
N TRP A 46 -9.78 -10.80 5.43
CA TRP A 46 -10.00 -9.42 5.81
C TRP A 46 -11.27 -9.24 6.62
N CYS A 47 -11.13 -8.60 7.77
CA CYS A 47 -12.25 -8.07 8.55
C CYS A 47 -12.28 -6.55 8.33
N PRO A 48 -13.26 -6.00 7.59
CA PRO A 48 -13.40 -4.57 7.45
C PRO A 48 -13.61 -3.94 8.84
N PRO A 49 -13.04 -2.76 9.13
CA PRO A 49 -13.43 -2.02 10.32
C PRO A 49 -14.93 -1.66 10.20
N ALA A 50 -15.70 -1.91 11.26
CA ALA A 50 -17.10 -1.50 11.36
C ALA A 50 -17.25 0.01 11.02
N PRO A 51 -18.36 0.46 10.37
CA PRO A 51 -19.68 -0.18 10.29
C PRO A 51 -19.98 -0.90 8.96
N TRP A 52 -19.01 -0.99 8.05
CA TRP A 52 -19.22 -1.65 6.76
C TRP A 52 -19.35 -3.16 6.98
N LYS A 53 -20.59 -3.67 6.97
CA LYS A 53 -20.91 -5.12 6.92
C LYS A 53 -20.54 -5.69 5.55
N LEU A 54 -19.29 -5.55 5.11
CA LEU A 54 -18.83 -6.37 4.01
C LEU A 54 -18.66 -7.80 4.54
N PRO A 55 -19.16 -8.82 3.83
CA PRO A 55 -18.90 -10.20 4.19
C PRO A 55 -17.39 -10.43 4.27
N GLU A 56 -16.98 -11.38 5.11
CA GLU A 56 -15.59 -11.81 5.18
C GLU A 56 -15.06 -12.04 3.77
N PHE A 57 -14.06 -11.26 3.38
CA PHE A 57 -13.49 -11.34 2.05
C PHE A 57 -12.16 -12.07 2.14
N SER A 58 -12.09 -13.24 1.50
CA SER A 58 -10.88 -14.04 1.46
C SER A 58 -10.30 -14.11 0.06
N LEU A 59 -9.01 -13.84 -0.07
CA LEU A 59 -8.26 -14.00 -1.31
C LEU A 59 -7.28 -15.16 -1.17
N LEU A 60 -7.14 -15.98 -2.20
CA LEU A 60 -6.01 -16.90 -2.30
C LEU A 60 -4.85 -16.17 -2.98
N ALA A 61 -3.68 -16.19 -2.37
CA ALA A 61 -2.47 -15.59 -2.93
C ALA A 61 -1.41 -16.68 -3.13
N ALA A 62 -0.98 -16.89 -4.36
CA ALA A 62 0.17 -17.71 -4.71
C ALA A 62 1.37 -16.78 -4.98
N VAL A 63 2.49 -17.02 -4.30
CA VAL A 63 3.65 -16.14 -4.37
C VAL A 63 4.76 -16.78 -5.19
N ASP A 64 5.38 -15.97 -6.03
CA ASP A 64 6.60 -16.27 -6.78
C ASP A 64 7.70 -15.24 -6.41
N GLU A 65 8.94 -15.47 -6.84
CA GLU A 65 10.04 -14.53 -6.64
C GLU A 65 9.78 -13.15 -7.28
N LYS A 66 9.06 -13.13 -8.41
CA LYS A 66 8.85 -11.96 -9.26
C LYS A 66 7.42 -11.41 -9.21
N PHE A 67 6.46 -12.15 -8.70
CA PHE A 67 5.07 -11.69 -8.65
C PHE A 67 4.28 -12.38 -7.54
N VAL A 68 3.09 -11.85 -7.27
CA VAL A 68 2.03 -12.54 -6.53
C VAL A 68 0.81 -12.65 -7.43
N LEU A 69 0.26 -13.86 -7.51
CA LEU A 69 -1.01 -14.14 -8.17
C LEU A 69 -2.11 -14.14 -7.10
N LEU A 70 -3.07 -13.23 -7.24
CA LEU A 70 -4.25 -13.18 -6.41
C LEU A 70 -5.41 -13.84 -7.13
N LYS A 71 -6.11 -14.77 -6.47
CA LYS A 71 -7.36 -15.36 -6.94
C LYS A 71 -8.50 -14.90 -6.05
N PHE A 72 -9.53 -14.35 -6.68
CA PHE A 72 -10.71 -13.77 -6.07
C PHE A 72 -11.82 -14.82 -5.93
N PRO A 73 -12.78 -14.63 -5.00
CA PRO A 73 -13.91 -15.54 -4.83
C PRO A 73 -14.79 -15.70 -6.08
N ASP A 74 -14.83 -14.68 -6.93
CA ASP A 74 -15.58 -14.65 -8.20
C ASP A 74 -14.76 -15.18 -9.39
N ASP A 75 -13.75 -16.01 -9.10
CA ASP A 75 -12.82 -16.64 -10.05
C ASP A 75 -11.97 -15.67 -10.89
N ARG A 76 -12.05 -14.36 -10.63
CA ARG A 76 -11.10 -13.41 -11.20
C ARG A 76 -9.71 -13.66 -10.66
N SER A 77 -8.71 -13.33 -11.46
CA SER A 77 -7.32 -13.38 -11.05
C SER A 77 -6.59 -12.07 -11.35
N GLN A 78 -5.60 -11.75 -10.52
CA GLN A 78 -4.78 -10.57 -10.68
C GLN A 78 -3.32 -10.89 -10.39
N VAL A 79 -2.45 -10.62 -11.37
CA VAL A 79 -1.00 -10.71 -11.20
C VAL A 79 -0.44 -9.35 -10.78
N ILE A 80 0.35 -9.34 -9.71
CA ILE A 80 1.04 -8.14 -9.22
C ILE A 80 2.53 -8.44 -9.19
N SER A 81 3.29 -7.75 -10.03
CA SER A 81 4.74 -7.92 -10.11
C SER A 81 5.46 -7.27 -8.92
N PHE A 82 6.56 -7.88 -8.51
CA PHE A 82 7.55 -7.31 -7.63
C PHE A 82 8.66 -6.62 -8.41
N VAL A 83 9.21 -5.57 -7.81
CA VAL A 83 10.49 -4.96 -8.21
C VAL A 83 11.37 -4.83 -6.98
N TYR A 84 12.65 -5.07 -7.17
CA TYR A 84 13.67 -4.89 -6.15
C TYR A 84 14.44 -3.61 -6.45
N VAL A 85 14.47 -2.72 -5.48
CA VAL A 85 15.28 -1.51 -5.52
C VAL A 85 16.45 -1.70 -4.55
N PRO A 86 17.70 -1.45 -4.98
CA PRO A 86 18.84 -1.44 -4.08
C PRO A 86 18.59 -0.49 -2.90
N GLY A 87 18.92 -0.95 -1.69
CA GLY A 87 19.01 -0.13 -0.49
C GLY A 87 20.47 0.12 -0.11
N GLY A 88 20.68 0.87 0.98
CA GLY A 88 22.00 0.99 1.59
C GLY A 88 22.48 -0.35 2.19
N HIS A 89 23.79 -0.49 2.39
CA HIS A 89 24.44 -1.64 3.04
C HIS A 89 24.04 -3.00 2.46
N ASN A 90 24.13 -3.16 1.13
CA ASN A 90 23.82 -4.42 0.43
C ASN A 90 22.39 -4.96 0.68
N SER A 91 21.47 -4.12 1.17
CA SER A 91 20.06 -4.47 1.34
C SER A 91 19.30 -4.32 0.02
N ARG A 92 18.23 -5.08 -0.16
CA ARG A 92 17.28 -4.90 -1.27
C ARG A 92 15.90 -4.67 -0.69
N ARG A 93 15.20 -3.64 -1.20
CA ARG A 93 13.83 -3.34 -0.84
C ARG A 93 12.90 -3.84 -1.92
N ARG A 94 11.94 -4.68 -1.53
CA ARG A 94 10.88 -5.16 -2.41
C ARG A 94 9.75 -4.13 -2.48
N PHE A 95 9.25 -3.89 -3.68
CA PHE A 95 8.07 -3.06 -3.96
C PHE A 95 7.12 -3.81 -4.87
N PHE A 96 5.84 -3.50 -4.80
CA PHE A 96 4.89 -3.85 -5.86
C PHE A 96 5.01 -2.87 -7.02
N LEU A 97 4.83 -3.37 -8.24
CA LEU A 97 4.49 -2.52 -9.39
C LEU A 97 2.98 -2.35 -9.45
N CYS A 98 2.52 -1.10 -9.38
CA CYS A 98 1.10 -0.81 -9.61
C CYS A 98 0.69 -1.30 -11.00
N PRO A 99 -0.35 -2.15 -11.14
CA PRO A 99 -0.75 -2.67 -12.44
C PRO A 99 -1.30 -1.58 -13.38
N ARG A 100 -1.78 -0.45 -12.84
CA ARG A 100 -2.31 0.67 -13.62
C ARG A 100 -1.24 1.67 -14.08
N CYS A 101 -0.34 2.08 -13.20
CA CYS A 101 0.63 3.17 -13.50
C CYS A 101 2.09 2.74 -13.45
N ARG A 102 2.37 1.47 -13.16
CA ARG A 102 3.72 0.86 -13.09
C ARG A 102 4.69 1.54 -12.11
N LYS A 103 4.18 2.39 -11.20
CA LYS A 103 5.01 3.00 -10.15
C LYS A 103 5.24 2.02 -9.01
N ASN A 104 6.44 2.10 -8.42
CA ASN A 104 6.82 1.34 -7.24
C ASN A 104 5.97 1.74 -6.03
N CYS A 105 5.29 0.79 -5.42
CA CYS A 105 4.37 0.99 -4.31
C CYS A 105 4.63 -0.04 -3.21
N ARG A 106 4.69 0.38 -1.95
CA ARG A 106 4.73 -0.56 -0.82
C ARG A 106 3.37 -1.19 -0.53
N THR A 107 2.31 -0.45 -0.83
CA THR A 107 0.94 -0.85 -0.56
C THR A 107 0.11 -0.72 -1.83
N LEU A 108 -0.79 -1.66 -2.06
CA LEU A 108 -1.85 -1.57 -3.05
C LEU A 108 -3.19 -1.64 -2.33
N TRP A 109 -4.20 -1.01 -2.91
CA TRP A 109 -5.53 -0.89 -2.33
C TRP A 109 -6.56 -1.47 -3.29
N LEU A 110 -7.57 -2.12 -2.71
CA LEU A 110 -8.76 -2.61 -3.39
C LEU A 110 -9.99 -1.97 -2.71
N PRO A 111 -10.65 -0.99 -3.35
CA PRO A 111 -11.73 -0.20 -2.72
C PRO A 111 -13.08 -0.92 -2.63
N GLY A 112 -13.23 -2.09 -3.26
CA GLY A 112 -14.47 -2.85 -3.26
C GLY A 112 -14.29 -4.23 -3.90
N PRO A 113 -15.28 -5.14 -3.78
CA PRO A 113 -15.17 -6.54 -4.19
C PRO A 113 -14.86 -6.69 -5.69
N ASP A 114 -15.50 -5.91 -6.54
CA ASP A 114 -15.32 -5.97 -8.02
C ASP A 114 -14.09 -5.21 -8.52
N GLY A 115 -13.31 -4.63 -7.61
CA GLY A 115 -12.15 -3.81 -7.96
C GLY A 115 -10.93 -4.62 -8.39
N VAL A 116 -9.83 -3.90 -8.59
CA VAL A 116 -8.48 -4.47 -8.72
C VAL A 116 -7.55 -3.79 -7.73
N PHE A 117 -6.55 -4.51 -7.23
CA PHE A 117 -5.49 -3.88 -6.45
C PHE A 117 -4.71 -2.90 -7.31
N ALA A 118 -4.67 -1.65 -6.89
CA ALA A 118 -3.85 -0.62 -7.53
C ALA A 118 -3.36 0.39 -6.49
N CYS A 119 -2.47 1.30 -6.90
CA CYS A 119 -1.95 2.29 -5.97
C CYS A 119 -3.00 3.35 -5.62
N ARG A 120 -2.83 4.00 -4.45
CA ARG A 120 -3.68 5.05 -3.92
C ARG A 120 -4.01 6.14 -4.94
N LYS A 121 -2.98 6.58 -5.68
CA LYS A 121 -3.12 7.62 -6.70
C LYS A 121 -4.02 7.18 -7.86
N CYS A 122 -3.91 5.93 -8.30
CA CYS A 122 -4.73 5.38 -9.40
C CYS A 122 -6.19 5.17 -9.01
N HIS A 123 -6.48 5.02 -7.72
CA HIS A 123 -7.84 4.94 -7.20
C HIS A 123 -8.37 6.30 -6.71
N GLY A 124 -7.54 7.36 -6.72
CA GLY A 124 -7.95 8.67 -6.22
C GLY A 124 -8.23 8.72 -4.71
N LEU A 125 -7.66 7.78 -3.94
CA LEU A 125 -7.98 7.62 -2.52
C LEU A 125 -7.30 8.67 -1.63
N ALA A 126 -8.05 9.16 -0.64
CA ALA A 126 -7.57 10.06 0.41
C ALA A 126 -7.32 9.30 1.73
N TYR A 127 -6.66 9.93 2.69
CA TYR A 127 -6.65 9.49 4.09
C TYR A 127 -7.77 10.22 4.82
N TRP A 128 -8.41 9.57 5.80
CA TRP A 128 -9.49 10.20 6.57
C TRP A 128 -9.04 11.47 7.27
N ASP A 129 -7.87 11.41 7.90
CA ASP A 129 -7.35 12.50 8.73
C ASP A 129 -7.18 13.82 7.95
N TRP A 130 -7.03 13.76 6.61
CA TRP A 130 -6.89 14.96 5.76
C TRP A 130 -8.15 15.84 5.72
N ARG A 131 -9.28 15.39 6.28
CA ARG A 131 -10.54 16.18 6.36
C ARG A 131 -10.86 16.75 7.74
N GLN A 132 -10.06 16.52 8.77
CA GLN A 132 -10.27 17.17 10.07
C GLN A 132 -10.02 18.68 9.94
N PRO A 133 -11.03 19.56 10.05
CA PRO A 133 -10.81 21.00 10.04
C PRO A 133 -9.89 21.35 11.21
N GLY A 134 -8.71 21.90 10.91
CA GLY A 134 -7.69 22.22 11.92
C GLY A 134 -6.43 21.35 11.88
N TRP A 135 -6.37 20.30 11.05
CA TRP A 135 -5.14 19.53 10.88
C TRP A 135 -4.12 20.27 10.01
N LYS A 136 -3.37 21.18 10.64
CA LYS A 136 -2.13 21.70 10.06
C LYS A 136 -1.10 20.57 10.17
N ARG A 137 -0.43 20.21 9.07
CA ARG A 137 0.82 19.45 9.16
C ARG A 137 1.71 20.22 10.13
N THR A 138 1.93 19.70 11.34
CA THR A 138 2.99 20.22 12.18
C THR A 138 4.26 19.97 11.37
N PRO A 139 4.94 21.01 10.85
CA PRO A 139 6.21 20.77 10.18
C PRO A 139 7.06 20.00 11.17
N HIS A 140 7.59 18.83 10.76
CA HIS A 140 8.62 18.14 11.54
C HIS A 140 9.64 19.22 11.88
N LYS A 141 9.78 19.50 13.18
CA LYS A 141 10.51 20.66 13.71
C LYS A 141 11.79 20.87 12.91
N LEU A 142 11.94 22.08 12.39
CA LEU A 142 13.14 22.56 11.70
C LEU A 142 14.41 22.09 12.45
N PRO A 143 15.50 21.78 11.73
CA PRO A 143 16.78 21.29 12.30
C PRO A 143 17.31 22.15 13.46
N GLY A 144 16.88 23.41 13.55
CA GLY A 144 17.29 24.35 14.59
C GLY A 144 16.82 24.02 16.02
N ALA A 145 15.80 23.19 16.24
CA ALA A 145 15.39 22.81 17.60
C ALA A 145 16.36 21.80 18.24
N ILE A 146 16.95 20.91 17.43
CA ILE A 146 18.00 19.98 17.87
C ILE A 146 19.31 20.74 18.03
N LEU A 147 19.66 21.63 17.08
CA LEU A 147 20.89 22.42 17.15
C LEU A 147 20.89 23.40 18.35
N ARG A 148 19.76 24.06 18.64
CA ARG A 148 19.65 24.93 19.83
C ARG A 148 19.79 24.15 21.13
N ASN A 149 19.17 22.98 21.25
CA ASN A 149 19.32 22.15 22.45
C ASN A 149 20.75 21.58 22.59
N PHE A 150 21.44 21.32 21.47
CA PHE A 150 22.84 20.91 21.47
C PHE A 150 23.78 22.06 21.88
N LEU A 151 23.61 23.25 21.29
CA LEU A 151 24.41 24.44 21.60
C LEU A 151 24.17 24.95 23.03
N ARG A 152 22.93 24.86 23.54
CA ARG A 152 22.59 25.23 24.92
C ARG A 152 23.16 24.23 25.95
N ARG A 153 23.25 22.93 25.59
CA ARG A 153 23.95 21.93 26.40
C ARG A 153 25.47 22.06 26.33
N ALA A 154 26.00 22.58 25.23
CA ALA A 154 27.43 22.86 25.05
C ALA A 154 27.87 24.21 25.68
N GLN A 155 26.96 24.98 26.30
CA GLN A 155 27.22 26.32 26.87
C GLN A 155 27.79 27.33 25.86
N LEU A 156 27.44 27.21 24.57
CA LEU A 156 27.96 28.07 23.49
C LEU A 156 27.00 29.18 23.06
N LEU A 157 25.91 29.39 23.79
CA LEU A 157 24.95 30.46 23.59
C LEU A 157 24.50 30.95 24.97
N ASP A 158 24.79 32.22 25.28
CA ASP A 158 24.21 32.94 26.41
C ASP A 158 22.73 33.28 26.15
#